data_AF-A0A1X6NHT1-F1
#
_entry.id   AF-A0A1X6NHT1-F1
#
_cell.length_a   1.000
_cell.length_b   1.000
_cell.length_c   1.000
_cell.angle_alpha   90.00
_cell.angle_beta   90.00
_cell.angle_gamma   90.00
#
_symmetry.space_group_name_H-M   'P 1'
#
loop_
_entity.id
_entity.type
_entity.pdbx_description
1 polymer ?
#
loop_
_entity_poly.entity_id
_entity_poly.type
_entity_poly.pdbx_seq_one_letter_code
_entity_poly.pdbx_strand_id
1 'polypeptide(L)'
;MTSLRAGTIPEFLDAVHAIAYWAIDGLYWLDAKPSTFLTSFARVTSLAFAFNTQDVSSHIWRAPCVSTQKPNDLVRRSGYEEAYVVHDFIAFMQNHNKTALMRGILFLHHVLDKRIPIDVGALCDLLDLLCGLIVTSYRFRGRATLHDVTLPKSWLVELTKNFDKLENRETKLLNLYMAPMQSMLEQMYTGEHAYHLLFERRDLSSLNWQIRNVFTVRICKNLCLFGYNIRQDWLRDQVLATVTSLEQHMRRPDHHLENYVSARTWEYLARRVRSYSTLDTSLDEMIHVHDASRTPGDLPTFPNVRHIVYNTIDEIPILLDSRLTSLPKTTLRADATPFVPTHIREAALRRDAGAQDALDGSTYGGMRVGAGEDVDEDNAREDQSRNFDDAALVLSAEDAIADASTQPTEEELDAARILLRAYRRLSIQRKRVRGRRMNPVHAVRSRVFADFGEASKAMDWPHRYYRMLFLGTIPHAIVCLQLLRDHLFNAKFSARKILTQAIHHDLEMVQARMTEIVALIKDVQRLQDALKHDADLHKRRDIEELKKSVVEVKELAQRMSTSDWQEDLELAFKGIVEPRRQPVQKIKPEVSLDDGIEADTSGYDDEGP
;
A
#
# COMPACT_ATOMS: atom_id res chain seq x y z
N MET A 1 5.66 -10.77 14.57
CA MET A 1 6.66 -11.39 13.65
C MET A 1 7.79 -12.13 14.37
N THR A 2 7.79 -12.20 15.70
CA THR A 2 8.91 -12.66 16.55
C THR A 2 9.14 -14.17 16.61
N SER A 3 8.63 -14.95 15.65
CA SER A 3 8.86 -16.40 15.60
C SER A 3 9.43 -16.90 14.25
N LEU A 4 9.68 -16.01 13.29
CA LEU A 4 10.33 -16.39 12.04
C LEU A 4 11.85 -16.35 12.23
N ARG A 5 12.49 -17.52 12.15
CA ARG A 5 13.96 -17.60 12.18
C ARG A 5 14.48 -17.11 10.83
N ALA A 6 14.85 -15.83 10.75
CA ALA A 6 15.32 -15.18 9.53
C ALA A 6 16.40 -16.01 8.79
N GLY A 7 17.35 -16.60 9.55
CA GLY A 7 18.41 -17.44 8.99
C GLY A 7 17.97 -18.79 8.38
N THR A 8 16.68 -19.15 8.46
CA THR A 8 16.14 -20.39 7.86
C THR A 8 15.44 -20.16 6.52
N ILE A 9 15.23 -18.90 6.13
CA ILE A 9 14.53 -18.52 4.90
C ILE A 9 15.52 -17.75 4.02
N PRO A 10 16.05 -18.35 2.94
CA PRO A 10 17.07 -17.72 2.10
C PRO A 10 16.66 -16.34 1.57
N GLU A 11 15.41 -16.16 1.19
CA GLU A 11 14.86 -14.92 0.62
C GLU A 11 14.29 -13.97 1.68
N PHE A 12 14.54 -14.20 2.97
CA PHE A 12 13.90 -13.42 4.05
C PHE A 12 14.15 -11.92 3.93
N LEU A 13 15.40 -11.52 3.72
CA LEU A 13 15.79 -10.11 3.61
C LEU A 13 15.17 -9.46 2.37
N ASP A 14 15.18 -10.16 1.24
CA ASP A 14 14.57 -9.68 0.00
C ASP A 14 13.05 -9.51 0.15
N ALA A 15 12.40 -10.46 0.82
CA ALA A 15 10.97 -10.38 1.13
C ALA A 15 10.65 -9.23 2.08
N VAL A 16 11.46 -9.02 3.13
CA VAL A 16 11.31 -7.89 4.06
C VAL A 16 11.41 -6.56 3.31
N HIS A 17 12.40 -6.38 2.44
CA HIS A 17 12.53 -5.18 1.63
C HIS A 17 11.34 -5.00 0.67
N ALA A 18 10.92 -6.06 -0.02
CA ALA A 18 9.76 -6.01 -0.91
C ALA A 18 8.49 -5.59 -0.18
N ILE A 19 8.24 -6.14 1.01
CA ILE A 19 7.08 -5.79 1.84
C ILE A 19 7.17 -4.34 2.32
N ALA A 20 8.36 -3.87 2.74
CA ALA A 20 8.56 -2.48 3.13
C ALA A 20 8.23 -1.53 1.97
N TYR A 21 8.71 -1.82 0.76
CA TYR A 21 8.39 -1.03 -0.43
C TYR A 21 6.90 -1.07 -0.78
N TRP A 22 6.25 -2.23 -0.72
CA TRP A 22 4.81 -2.34 -0.96
C TRP A 22 3.98 -1.61 0.08
N ALA A 23 4.42 -1.58 1.34
CA ALA A 23 3.76 -0.80 2.38
C ALA A 23 3.86 0.70 2.08
N ILE A 24 5.05 1.19 1.72
CA ILE A 24 5.24 2.59 1.31
C ILE A 24 4.39 2.92 0.08
N ASP A 25 4.47 2.12 -0.99
CA ASP A 25 3.64 2.33 -2.20
C ASP A 25 2.15 2.33 -1.85
N GLY A 26 1.72 1.40 -0.99
CA GLY A 26 0.39 1.35 -0.42
C GLY A 26 -0.06 2.70 0.16
N LEU A 27 0.77 3.38 0.96
CA LEU A 27 0.46 4.70 1.51
C LEU A 27 0.21 5.77 0.43
N TYR A 28 0.94 5.71 -0.69
CA TYR A 28 0.78 6.65 -1.80
C TYR A 28 -0.50 6.43 -2.60
N TRP A 29 -1.03 5.20 -2.59
CA TRP A 29 -2.29 4.85 -3.24
C TRP A 29 -3.52 5.01 -2.34
N LEU A 30 -3.35 5.29 -1.04
CA LEU A 30 -4.47 5.54 -0.14
C LEU A 30 -5.13 6.88 -0.46
N ASP A 31 -6.44 6.83 -0.73
CA ASP A 31 -7.31 8.00 -0.76
C ASP A 31 -7.79 8.30 0.66
N ALA A 32 -7.76 9.57 1.07
CA ALA A 32 -8.20 10.01 2.39
C ALA A 32 -9.75 10.03 2.55
N LYS A 33 -10.52 9.85 1.47
CA LYS A 33 -11.98 9.97 1.46
C LYS A 33 -12.81 8.73 1.87
N PRO A 34 -12.43 7.48 1.56
CA PRO A 34 -13.23 6.32 1.89
C PRO A 34 -13.40 6.13 3.40
N SER A 35 -14.53 5.57 3.83
CA SER A 35 -14.76 5.20 5.25
C SER A 35 -13.73 4.20 5.79
N THR A 36 -13.06 3.45 4.94
CA THR A 36 -12.00 2.53 5.36
C THR A 36 -10.62 3.17 5.40
N PHE A 37 -10.48 4.46 5.09
CA PHE A 37 -9.19 5.14 4.97
C PHE A 37 -8.34 4.96 6.22
N LEU A 38 -8.88 5.32 7.39
CA LEU A 38 -8.10 5.32 8.63
C LEU A 38 -7.63 3.91 9.02
N THR A 39 -8.46 2.91 8.76
CA THR A 39 -8.09 1.49 8.94
C THR A 39 -6.93 1.10 8.05
N SER A 40 -7.05 1.37 6.75
CA SER A 40 -6.02 1.04 5.78
C SER A 40 -4.73 1.79 6.09
N PHE A 41 -4.84 3.08 6.42
CA PHE A 41 -3.72 3.91 6.81
C PHE A 41 -3.01 3.37 8.05
N ALA A 42 -3.75 3.07 9.13
CA ALA A 42 -3.17 2.52 10.35
C ALA A 42 -2.47 1.19 10.09
N ARG A 43 -3.12 0.24 9.41
CA ARG A 43 -2.52 -1.07 9.10
C ARG A 43 -1.28 -0.98 8.22
N VAL A 44 -1.35 -0.21 7.13
CA VAL A 44 -0.21 -0.04 6.21
C VAL A 44 0.94 0.66 6.91
N THR A 45 0.65 1.69 7.71
CA THR A 45 1.66 2.43 8.48
C THR A 45 2.31 1.54 9.55
N SER A 46 1.53 0.78 10.32
CA SER A 46 2.07 -0.19 11.29
C SER A 46 2.92 -1.25 10.61
N LEU A 47 2.52 -1.75 9.45
CA LEU A 47 3.31 -2.69 8.66
C LEU A 47 4.62 -2.05 8.20
N ALA A 48 4.56 -0.83 7.67
CA ALA A 48 5.72 -0.09 7.18
C ALA A 48 6.75 0.12 8.30
N PHE A 49 6.33 0.61 9.47
CA PHE A 49 7.19 0.78 10.64
C PHE A 49 7.72 -0.54 11.22
N ALA A 50 7.00 -1.65 11.04
CA ALA A 50 7.48 -2.95 11.49
C ALA A 50 8.67 -3.49 10.67
N PHE A 51 8.81 -3.06 9.40
CA PHE A 51 9.88 -3.54 8.53
C PHE A 51 11.00 -2.53 8.27
N ASN A 52 10.68 -1.23 8.20
CA ASN A 52 11.68 -0.20 7.86
C ASN A 52 11.32 1.16 8.46
N THR A 53 11.59 1.34 9.75
CA THR A 53 11.31 2.60 10.46
C THR A 53 11.98 3.80 9.81
N GLN A 54 13.25 3.67 9.40
CA GLN A 54 14.06 4.80 8.93
C GLN A 54 13.57 5.35 7.59
N ASP A 55 13.35 4.50 6.59
CA ASP A 55 12.89 4.95 5.28
C ASP A 55 11.42 5.40 5.34
N VAL A 56 10.60 4.74 6.14
CA VAL A 56 9.19 5.13 6.29
C VAL A 56 9.07 6.53 6.89
N SER A 57 9.91 6.85 7.88
CA SER A 57 9.94 8.20 8.47
C SER A 57 10.24 9.31 7.46
N SER A 58 11.02 9.05 6.41
CA SER A 58 11.32 10.06 5.38
C SER A 58 10.25 10.12 4.28
N HIS A 59 9.62 9.00 3.94
CA HIS A 59 8.68 8.89 2.83
C HIS A 59 7.21 9.13 3.20
N ILE A 60 6.79 8.85 4.44
CA ILE A 60 5.37 8.90 4.83
C ILE A 60 4.76 10.29 4.72
N TRP A 61 5.54 11.33 5.06
CA TRP A 61 5.11 12.73 5.01
C TRP A 61 4.81 13.23 3.60
N ARG A 62 5.38 12.56 2.58
CA ARG A 62 5.17 12.87 1.16
C ARG A 62 3.93 12.19 0.57
N ALA A 63 3.33 11.23 1.28
CA ALA A 63 2.13 10.55 0.79
C ALA A 63 0.97 11.55 0.60
N PRO A 64 0.16 11.47 -0.47
CA PRO A 64 -0.92 12.43 -0.73
C PRO A 64 -1.93 12.53 0.41
N CYS A 65 -2.27 11.40 1.04
CA CYS A 65 -3.19 11.32 2.18
C CYS A 65 -2.65 11.96 3.49
N VAL A 66 -1.36 12.30 3.52
CA VAL A 66 -0.68 12.95 4.65
C VAL A 66 -0.43 14.43 4.38
N SER A 67 0.03 14.75 3.17
CA SER A 67 0.49 16.11 2.80
C SER A 67 -0.62 17.01 2.26
N THR A 68 -1.46 16.50 1.36
CA THR A 68 -2.34 17.33 0.52
C THR A 68 -3.82 17.06 0.74
N GLN A 69 -4.20 15.81 0.96
CA GLN A 69 -5.59 15.42 1.16
C GLN A 69 -5.89 15.38 2.66
N LYS A 70 -6.45 16.47 3.20
CA LYS A 70 -6.83 16.59 4.61
C LYS A 70 -8.35 16.78 4.74
N PRO A 71 -9.15 15.69 4.78
CA PRO A 71 -10.59 15.79 4.99
C PRO A 71 -10.94 16.51 6.30
N ASN A 72 -11.96 17.37 6.29
CA ASN A 72 -12.35 18.16 7.45
C ASN A 72 -12.64 17.32 8.70
N ASP A 73 -13.24 16.14 8.54
CA ASP A 73 -13.57 15.25 9.67
C ASP A 73 -12.33 14.71 10.38
N LEU A 74 -11.17 14.71 9.70
CA LEU A 74 -9.88 14.29 10.24
C LEU A 74 -9.04 15.47 10.76
N VAL A 75 -9.57 16.69 10.72
CA VAL A 75 -8.89 17.88 11.23
C VAL A 75 -9.53 18.29 12.55
N ARG A 76 -8.73 18.27 13.60
CA ARG A 76 -9.09 18.77 14.92
C ARG A 76 -8.90 20.28 14.94
N ARG A 77 -9.95 21.03 15.32
CA ARG A 77 -9.92 22.49 15.43
C ARG A 77 -9.97 22.89 16.90
N SER A 78 -8.96 23.62 17.35
CA SER A 78 -8.91 24.21 18.70
C SER A 78 -8.59 25.71 18.55
N GLY A 79 -9.59 26.56 18.73
CA GLY A 79 -9.46 27.99 18.47
C GLY A 79 -9.05 28.30 17.02
N TYR A 80 -7.88 28.92 16.84
CA TYR A 80 -7.32 29.26 15.52
C TYR A 80 -6.39 28.18 14.95
N GLU A 81 -6.14 27.10 15.70
CA GLU A 81 -5.21 26.06 15.28
C GLU A 81 -5.95 24.83 14.74
N GLU A 82 -5.39 24.29 13.66
CA GLU A 82 -5.86 23.08 13.00
C GLU A 82 -4.78 21.99 13.10
N ALA A 83 -5.12 20.86 13.72
CA ALA A 83 -4.23 19.70 13.82
C ALA A 83 -4.80 18.54 13.00
N TYR A 84 -4.00 17.98 12.09
CA TYR A 84 -4.44 16.85 11.27
C TYR A 84 -4.18 15.54 12.02
N VAL A 85 -5.24 14.76 12.27
CA VAL A 85 -5.21 13.58 13.15
C VAL A 85 -4.30 12.48 12.62
N VAL A 86 -4.13 12.39 11.29
CA VAL A 86 -3.16 11.49 10.67
C VAL A 86 -1.72 11.84 11.07
N HIS A 87 -1.40 13.12 11.26
CA HIS A 87 -0.10 13.55 11.76
C HIS A 87 0.11 13.12 13.21
N ASP A 88 -0.93 13.24 14.05
CA ASP A 88 -0.89 12.75 15.43
C ASP A 88 -0.59 11.23 15.47
N PHE A 89 -1.22 10.45 14.57
CA PHE A 89 -0.94 9.01 14.44
C PHE A 89 0.50 8.73 13.99
N ILE A 90 1.00 9.41 12.96
CA ILE A 90 2.38 9.22 12.47
C ILE A 90 3.38 9.56 13.58
N ALA A 91 3.21 10.69 14.27
CA ALA A 91 4.08 11.12 15.35
C ALA A 91 4.10 10.09 16.51
N PHE A 92 2.93 9.53 16.85
CA PHE A 92 2.83 8.43 17.80
C PHE A 92 3.59 7.18 17.34
N MET A 93 3.42 6.75 16.07
CA MET A 93 4.07 5.56 15.53
C MET A 93 5.59 5.70 15.39
N GLN A 94 6.08 6.87 14.99
CA GLN A 94 7.52 7.17 14.93
C GLN A 94 8.14 7.19 16.33
N ASN A 95 7.38 7.68 17.30
CA ASN A 95 7.75 7.66 18.70
C ASN A 95 9.12 8.31 18.93
N HIS A 96 9.43 9.42 18.24
CA HIS A 96 10.69 10.16 18.37
C HIS A 96 10.59 11.35 19.33
N ASN A 97 9.40 11.95 19.44
CA ASN A 97 9.17 13.11 20.30
C ASN A 97 8.72 12.67 21.70
N LYS A 98 9.10 13.46 22.72
CA LYS A 98 8.60 13.38 24.09
C LYS A 98 7.07 13.36 24.16
N THR A 99 6.42 14.04 23.21
CA THR A 99 4.97 14.18 23.13
C THR A 99 4.25 13.06 22.37
N ALA A 100 4.97 12.04 21.89
CA ALA A 100 4.39 10.95 21.08
C ALA A 100 3.18 10.27 21.74
N LEU A 101 3.21 10.05 23.07
CA LEU A 101 2.07 9.44 23.78
C LEU A 101 0.84 10.35 23.79
N MET A 102 1.04 11.65 23.99
CA MET A 102 -0.04 12.64 23.95
C MET A 102 -0.68 12.67 22.56
N ARG A 103 0.12 12.57 21.49
CA ARG A 103 -0.37 12.46 20.11
C ARG A 103 -1.25 11.22 19.91
N GLY A 104 -0.82 10.07 20.44
CA GLY A 104 -1.62 8.84 20.42
C GLY A 104 -2.96 8.98 21.15
N ILE A 105 -2.97 9.66 22.31
CA ILE A 105 -4.19 9.93 23.09
C ILE A 105 -5.11 10.90 22.34
N LEU A 106 -4.59 11.98 21.75
CA LEU A 106 -5.36 12.96 20.99
C LEU A 106 -5.94 12.36 19.71
N PHE A 107 -5.17 11.53 19.01
CA PHE A 107 -5.64 10.74 17.89
C PHE A 107 -6.86 9.90 18.29
N LEU A 108 -6.71 9.09 19.34
CA LEU A 108 -7.75 8.21 19.83
C LEU A 108 -9.02 8.99 20.22
N HIS A 109 -8.83 10.07 20.99
CA HIS A 109 -9.91 10.91 21.45
C HIS A 109 -10.70 11.47 20.26
N HIS A 110 -10.02 12.02 19.25
CA HIS A 110 -10.70 12.58 18.08
C HIS A 110 -11.44 11.52 17.27
N VAL A 111 -10.82 10.35 17.05
CA VAL A 111 -11.44 9.23 16.30
C VAL A 111 -12.72 8.76 16.97
N LEU A 112 -12.72 8.61 18.30
CA LEU A 112 -13.87 8.15 19.05
C LEU A 112 -14.94 9.24 19.24
N ASP A 113 -14.53 10.48 19.51
CA ASP A 113 -15.45 11.62 19.69
C ASP A 113 -16.19 11.95 18.40
N LYS A 114 -15.46 12.04 17.27
CA LYS A 114 -16.04 12.30 15.95
C LYS A 114 -16.62 11.07 15.28
N ARG A 115 -16.56 9.90 15.93
CA ARG A 115 -17.08 8.62 15.42
C ARG A 115 -16.57 8.35 14.00
N ILE A 116 -15.27 8.51 13.81
CA ILE A 116 -14.62 8.32 12.51
C ILE A 116 -14.54 6.82 12.23
N PRO A 117 -14.96 6.36 11.04
CA PRO A 117 -14.98 4.93 10.77
C PRO A 117 -13.59 4.28 10.85
N ILE A 118 -13.47 3.23 11.67
CA ILE A 118 -12.21 2.49 11.88
C ILE A 118 -12.49 1.02 12.24
N ASP A 119 -11.66 0.12 11.75
CA ASP A 119 -11.71 -1.28 12.11
C ASP A 119 -11.40 -1.47 13.58
N VAL A 120 -12.32 -2.12 14.29
CA VAL A 120 -12.27 -2.32 15.73
C VAL A 120 -11.06 -3.15 16.16
N GLY A 121 -10.62 -4.09 15.32
CA GLY A 121 -9.42 -4.89 15.58
C GLY A 121 -8.17 -4.03 15.54
N ALA A 122 -8.01 -3.22 14.48
CA ALA A 122 -6.89 -2.29 14.34
C ALA A 122 -6.88 -1.24 15.46
N LEU A 123 -8.05 -0.74 15.87
CA LEU A 123 -8.18 0.18 16.99
C LEU A 123 -7.79 -0.48 18.32
N CYS A 124 -8.21 -1.72 18.59
CA CYS A 124 -7.79 -2.45 19.79
C CYS A 124 -6.27 -2.71 19.79
N ASP A 125 -5.66 -3.04 18.65
CA ASP A 125 -4.21 -3.21 18.54
C ASP A 125 -3.46 -1.91 18.89
N LEU A 126 -3.97 -0.78 18.41
CA LEU A 126 -3.45 0.55 18.75
C LEU A 126 -3.59 0.87 20.23
N LEU A 127 -4.75 0.57 20.83
CA LEU A 127 -5.02 0.78 22.24
C LEU A 127 -4.12 -0.05 23.15
N ASP A 128 -3.86 -1.29 22.76
CA ASP A 128 -2.96 -2.20 23.46
C ASP A 128 -1.52 -1.65 23.44
N LEU A 129 -1.05 -1.21 22.27
CA LEU A 129 0.26 -0.56 22.14
C LEU A 129 0.35 0.73 22.96
N LEU A 130 -0.65 1.63 22.83
CA LEU A 130 -0.68 2.90 23.56
C LEU A 130 -0.72 2.69 25.08
N CYS A 131 -1.58 1.79 25.57
CA CYS A 131 -1.65 1.41 26.98
C CYS A 131 -0.29 0.89 27.47
N GLY A 132 0.33 -0.03 26.73
CA GLY A 132 1.64 -0.59 27.06
C GLY A 132 2.74 0.47 27.14
N LEU A 133 2.77 1.40 26.18
CA LEU A 133 3.74 2.50 26.16
C LEU A 133 3.50 3.48 27.31
N ILE A 134 2.24 3.82 27.61
CA ILE A 134 1.93 4.69 28.75
C ILE A 134 2.36 4.04 30.06
N VAL A 135 2.00 2.76 30.28
CA VAL A 135 2.35 2.01 31.49
C VAL A 135 3.86 1.96 31.69
N THR A 136 4.61 1.56 30.66
CA THR A 136 6.07 1.43 30.75
C THR A 136 6.73 2.79 30.97
N SER A 137 6.30 3.83 30.27
CA SER A 137 6.87 5.18 30.39
C SER A 137 6.56 5.81 31.76
N TYR A 138 5.33 5.65 32.25
CA TYR A 138 4.91 6.15 33.56
C TYR A 138 5.71 5.49 34.69
N ARG A 139 5.84 4.16 34.65
CA ARG A 139 6.58 3.39 35.66
C ARG A 139 8.07 3.69 35.63
N PHE A 140 8.65 3.76 34.44
CA PHE A 140 10.05 4.09 34.27
C PHE A 140 10.36 5.51 34.75
N ARG A 141 9.53 6.49 34.42
CA ARG A 141 9.74 7.88 34.86
C ARG A 141 9.68 8.06 36.38
N GLY A 142 8.78 7.36 37.06
CA GLY A 142 8.66 7.45 38.52
C GLY A 142 9.80 6.76 39.27
N ARG A 143 10.30 5.62 38.75
CA ARG A 143 11.20 4.73 39.53
C ARG A 143 12.55 4.45 38.89
N ALA A 144 12.79 4.94 37.67
CA ALA A 144 13.91 4.58 36.80
C ALA A 144 14.03 3.06 36.57
N THR A 145 12.91 2.33 36.63
CA THR A 145 12.86 0.87 36.51
C THR A 145 11.49 0.41 36.04
N LEU A 146 11.42 -0.76 35.40
CA LEU A 146 10.20 -1.47 35.03
C LEU A 146 9.79 -2.52 36.09
N HIS A 147 10.36 -2.45 37.29
CA HIS A 147 9.97 -3.31 38.40
C HIS A 147 8.45 -3.27 38.62
N ASP A 148 7.89 -4.44 38.82
CA ASP A 148 6.48 -4.67 39.09
C ASP A 148 5.52 -4.38 37.92
N VAL A 149 6.04 -4.26 36.69
CA VAL A 149 5.20 -4.17 35.49
C VAL A 149 4.67 -5.56 35.12
N THR A 150 3.36 -5.69 34.96
CA THR A 150 2.69 -6.93 34.53
C THR A 150 1.88 -6.69 33.27
N LEU A 151 2.30 -7.30 32.15
CA LEU A 151 1.68 -7.13 30.83
C LEU A 151 1.71 -8.46 30.05
N PRO A 152 0.87 -8.61 29.02
CA PRO A 152 0.97 -9.73 28.09
C PRO A 152 2.34 -9.76 27.41
N LYS A 153 2.88 -10.96 27.16
CA LYS A 153 4.18 -11.15 26.49
C LYS A 153 4.19 -10.49 25.12
N SER A 154 3.12 -10.68 24.35
CA SER A 154 2.98 -10.07 23.02
C SER A 154 3.14 -8.55 23.06
N TRP A 155 2.63 -7.89 24.09
CA TRP A 155 2.77 -6.45 24.29
C TRP A 155 4.22 -6.11 24.64
N LEU A 156 4.81 -6.77 25.65
CA LEU A 156 6.18 -6.49 26.07
C LEU A 156 7.19 -6.65 24.92
N VAL A 157 7.04 -7.69 24.10
CA VAL A 157 7.89 -7.93 22.93
C VAL A 157 7.80 -6.79 21.91
N GLU A 158 6.63 -6.16 21.77
CA GLU A 158 6.50 -4.98 20.90
C GLU A 158 7.10 -3.73 21.57
N LEU A 159 6.87 -3.56 22.87
CA LEU A 159 7.33 -2.41 23.64
C LEU A 159 8.86 -2.35 23.78
N THR A 160 9.54 -3.51 23.84
CA THR A 160 11.00 -3.58 23.98
C THR A 160 11.75 -2.85 22.88
N LYS A 161 11.16 -2.71 21.69
CA LYS A 161 11.73 -1.96 20.57
C LYS A 161 11.88 -0.46 20.85
N ASN A 162 11.27 0.02 21.93
CA ASN A 162 11.19 1.44 22.27
C ASN A 162 11.62 1.74 23.72
N PHE A 163 12.37 0.82 24.35
CA PHE A 163 12.83 0.97 25.74
C PHE A 163 13.89 2.07 25.91
N ASP A 164 14.71 2.27 24.89
CA ASP A 164 15.67 3.37 24.76
C ASP A 164 15.02 4.77 24.89
N LYS A 165 13.71 4.87 24.61
CA LYS A 165 12.99 6.15 24.58
C LYS A 165 12.11 6.39 25.82
N LEU A 166 12.15 5.52 26.84
CA LEU A 166 11.24 5.61 27.99
C LEU A 166 11.45 6.87 28.85
N GLU A 167 12.69 7.28 29.05
CA GLU A 167 13.06 8.38 29.96
C GLU A 167 12.46 9.73 29.54
N ASN A 168 12.33 9.94 28.23
CA ASN A 168 12.02 11.24 27.67
C ASN A 168 10.53 11.49 27.44
N ARG A 169 9.64 10.52 27.72
CA ARG A 169 8.22 10.64 27.34
C ARG A 169 7.38 11.41 28.34
N GLU A 170 6.49 12.22 27.80
CA GLU A 170 5.45 12.89 28.56
C GLU A 170 4.24 11.97 28.71
N THR A 171 3.88 11.69 29.97
CA THR A 171 2.64 10.99 30.33
C THR A 171 1.61 11.98 30.86
N LYS A 172 1.68 13.24 30.42
CA LYS A 172 0.60 14.21 30.68
C LYS A 172 -0.60 13.75 29.83
N LEU A 173 -1.82 14.03 30.29
CA LEU A 173 -3.09 13.62 29.62
C LEU A 173 -3.57 12.17 29.87
N LEU A 174 -3.11 11.49 30.93
CA LEU A 174 -3.66 10.17 31.30
C LEU A 174 -5.18 10.19 31.52
N ASN A 175 -5.68 11.29 32.07
CA ASN A 175 -7.11 11.53 32.27
C ASN A 175 -7.90 11.52 30.95
N LEU A 176 -7.33 12.04 29.86
CA LEU A 176 -7.96 12.06 28.54
C LEU A 176 -8.00 10.68 27.87
N TYR A 177 -7.20 9.72 28.34
CA TYR A 177 -7.26 8.35 27.85
C TYR A 177 -8.54 7.63 28.32
N MET A 178 -8.99 7.91 29.54
CA MET A 178 -10.09 7.16 30.16
C MET A 178 -11.47 7.46 29.57
N ALA A 179 -11.78 8.74 29.30
CA ALA A 179 -13.12 9.12 28.85
C ALA A 179 -13.52 8.49 27.49
N PRO A 180 -12.66 8.51 26.45
CA PRO A 180 -12.96 7.83 25.18
C PRO A 180 -13.11 6.32 25.36
N MET A 181 -12.31 5.71 26.23
CA MET A 181 -12.35 4.27 26.49
C MET A 181 -13.65 3.83 27.16
N GLN A 182 -14.15 4.61 28.12
CA GLN A 182 -15.45 4.37 28.75
C GLN A 182 -16.59 4.40 27.71
N SER A 183 -16.62 5.46 26.90
CA SER A 183 -17.63 5.62 25.85
C SER A 183 -17.57 4.50 24.82
N MET A 184 -16.35 4.13 24.38
CA MET A 184 -16.14 3.02 23.45
C MET A 184 -16.59 1.68 24.02
N LEU A 185 -16.28 1.41 25.30
CA LEU A 185 -16.66 0.16 25.97
C LEU A 185 -18.18 0.00 26.03
N GLU A 186 -18.90 1.08 26.38
CA GLU A 186 -20.37 1.11 26.39
C GLU A 186 -20.92 0.87 24.98
N GLN A 187 -20.44 1.60 23.98
CA GLN A 187 -20.89 1.47 22.59
C GLN A 187 -20.65 0.06 22.02
N MET A 188 -19.50 -0.55 22.30
CA MET A 188 -19.22 -1.93 21.90
C MET A 188 -20.20 -2.90 22.51
N TYR A 189 -20.49 -2.74 23.80
CA TYR A 189 -21.33 -3.66 24.53
C TYR A 189 -22.80 -3.55 24.10
N THR A 190 -23.36 -2.33 24.11
CA THR A 190 -24.76 -2.08 23.77
C THR A 190 -25.02 -2.18 22.26
N GLY A 191 -24.02 -1.89 21.44
CA GLY A 191 -24.15 -1.69 19.99
C GLY A 191 -24.73 -0.32 19.62
N GLU A 192 -25.07 0.52 20.60
CA GLU A 192 -25.59 1.87 20.37
C GLU A 192 -24.45 2.79 19.94
N HIS A 193 -24.70 3.61 18.91
CA HIS A 193 -23.71 4.52 18.32
C HIS A 193 -22.40 3.88 17.80
N ALA A 194 -22.32 2.55 17.77
CA ALA A 194 -21.15 1.80 17.31
C ALA A 194 -21.03 1.63 15.79
N TYR A 195 -21.75 2.44 14.99
CA TYR A 195 -21.76 2.32 13.52
C TYR A 195 -20.41 2.62 12.87
N HIS A 196 -19.58 3.43 13.52
CA HIS A 196 -18.24 3.79 13.04
C HIS A 196 -17.18 2.74 13.37
N LEU A 197 -17.45 1.85 14.32
CA LEU A 197 -16.56 0.73 14.62
C LEU A 197 -16.83 -0.37 13.60
N LEU A 198 -15.85 -0.73 12.79
CA LEU A 198 -16.02 -1.68 11.70
C LEU A 198 -15.38 -3.03 12.05
N PHE A 199 -15.99 -4.14 11.65
CA PHE A 199 -15.36 -5.44 11.65
C PHE A 199 -15.66 -6.14 10.34
N GLU A 200 -14.62 -6.53 9.61
CA GLU A 200 -14.77 -7.08 8.24
C GLU A 200 -15.59 -6.16 7.32
N ARG A 201 -15.40 -4.84 7.45
CA ARG A 201 -16.13 -3.79 6.71
C ARG A 201 -17.64 -3.70 7.03
N ARG A 202 -18.08 -4.28 8.15
CA ARG A 202 -19.45 -4.17 8.65
C ARG A 202 -19.48 -3.38 9.95
N ASP A 203 -20.50 -2.57 10.11
CA ASP A 203 -20.75 -1.77 11.30
C ASP A 203 -20.97 -2.68 12.52
N LEU A 204 -20.25 -2.42 13.62
CA LEU A 204 -20.28 -3.25 14.83
C LEU A 204 -21.68 -3.31 15.45
N SER A 205 -22.48 -2.25 15.32
CA SER A 205 -23.89 -2.20 15.75
C SER A 205 -24.76 -3.27 15.09
N SER A 206 -24.44 -3.64 13.84
CA SER A 206 -25.17 -4.66 13.08
C SER A 206 -24.74 -6.10 13.39
N LEU A 207 -23.62 -6.27 14.08
CA LEU A 207 -23.04 -7.59 14.35
C LEU A 207 -23.67 -8.28 15.55
N ASN A 208 -23.43 -9.58 15.65
CA ASN A 208 -23.92 -10.37 16.76
C ASN A 208 -23.18 -10.01 18.06
N TRP A 209 -23.89 -10.10 19.19
CA TRP A 209 -23.37 -9.73 20.52
C TRP A 209 -22.12 -10.54 20.90
N GLN A 210 -21.99 -11.80 20.46
CA GLN A 210 -20.78 -12.60 20.72
C GLN A 210 -19.53 -11.95 20.09
N ILE A 211 -19.63 -11.43 18.87
CA ILE A 211 -18.51 -10.78 18.19
C ILE A 211 -18.13 -9.50 18.94
N ARG A 212 -19.14 -8.72 19.35
CA ARG A 212 -18.93 -7.50 20.13
C ARG A 212 -18.25 -7.79 21.46
N ASN A 213 -18.69 -8.84 22.17
CA ASN A 213 -18.13 -9.23 23.45
C ASN A 213 -16.64 -9.59 23.38
N VAL A 214 -16.15 -10.14 22.27
CA VAL A 214 -14.70 -10.37 22.08
C VAL A 214 -13.92 -9.07 22.19
N PHE A 215 -14.40 -8.00 21.54
CA PHE A 215 -13.77 -6.67 21.62
C PHE A 215 -14.01 -6.01 22.98
N THR A 216 -15.21 -6.12 23.56
CA THR A 216 -15.50 -5.62 24.91
C THR A 216 -14.55 -6.23 25.95
N VAL A 217 -14.35 -7.54 25.95
CA VAL A 217 -13.43 -8.23 26.85
C VAL A 217 -11.98 -7.75 26.64
N ARG A 218 -11.58 -7.51 25.37
CA ARG A 218 -10.25 -6.97 25.06
C ARG A 218 -10.05 -5.56 25.64
N ILE A 219 -11.04 -4.68 25.54
CA ILE A 219 -10.98 -3.34 26.14
C ILE A 219 -11.03 -3.41 27.67
N CYS A 220 -11.85 -4.28 28.28
CA CYS A 220 -11.83 -4.51 29.72
C CYS A 220 -10.44 -4.94 30.19
N LYS A 221 -9.81 -5.92 29.52
CA LYS A 221 -8.44 -6.36 29.81
C LYS A 221 -7.46 -5.19 29.72
N ASN A 222 -7.54 -4.38 28.67
CA ASN A 222 -6.68 -3.22 28.48
C ASN A 222 -6.79 -2.21 29.64
N LEU A 223 -8.01 -1.75 29.95
CA LEU A 223 -8.27 -0.82 31.06
C LEU A 223 -7.84 -1.37 32.42
N CYS A 224 -8.08 -2.64 32.66
CA CYS A 224 -7.67 -3.24 33.92
C CYS A 224 -6.16 -3.36 34.04
N LEU A 225 -5.45 -3.71 32.97
CA LEU A 225 -3.97 -3.72 32.95
C LEU A 225 -3.41 -2.31 33.13
N PHE A 226 -4.08 -1.29 32.58
CA PHE A 226 -3.74 0.11 32.79
C PHE A 226 -3.78 0.49 34.28
N GLY A 227 -4.92 0.26 34.95
CA GLY A 227 -5.06 0.52 36.40
C GLY A 227 -4.19 -0.39 37.29
N TYR A 228 -3.92 -1.62 36.84
CA TYR A 228 -3.08 -2.58 37.56
C TYR A 228 -1.65 -2.08 37.71
N ASN A 229 -1.11 -1.48 36.65
CA ASN A 229 0.28 -1.05 36.61
C ASN A 229 0.51 0.38 37.16
N ILE A 230 -0.40 1.33 36.92
CA ILE A 230 -0.19 2.74 37.32
C ILE A 230 -0.42 2.98 38.83
N ARG A 231 -1.19 2.12 39.50
CA ARG A 231 -1.42 2.12 40.96
C ARG A 231 -1.96 3.42 41.59
N GLN A 232 -2.53 4.32 40.80
CA GLN A 232 -3.24 5.50 41.32
C GLN A 232 -4.69 5.14 41.67
N ASP A 233 -5.14 5.52 42.87
CA ASP A 233 -6.46 5.11 43.37
C ASP A 233 -7.61 5.69 42.56
N TRP A 234 -7.55 6.99 42.21
CA TRP A 234 -8.56 7.62 41.35
C TRP A 234 -8.73 6.88 40.02
N LEU A 235 -7.62 6.39 39.44
CA LEU A 235 -7.63 5.66 38.17
C LEU A 235 -8.24 4.28 38.36
N ARG A 236 -7.90 3.57 39.43
CA ARG A 236 -8.46 2.26 39.75
C ARG A 236 -9.96 2.34 40.00
N ASP A 237 -10.40 3.36 40.73
CA ASP A 237 -11.81 3.64 40.97
C ASP A 237 -12.54 3.93 39.66
N GLN A 238 -11.93 4.74 38.78
CA GLN A 238 -12.51 5.04 37.47
C GLN A 238 -12.58 3.81 36.56
N VAL A 239 -11.54 2.97 36.54
CA VAL A 239 -11.54 1.70 35.78
C VAL A 239 -12.60 0.76 36.33
N LEU A 240 -12.68 0.59 37.66
CA LEU A 240 -13.68 -0.26 38.30
C LEU A 240 -15.09 0.22 37.95
N ALA A 241 -15.36 1.52 38.08
CA ALA A 241 -16.66 2.12 37.73
C ALA A 241 -17.00 1.93 36.25
N THR A 242 -16.03 2.12 35.36
CA THR A 242 -16.19 1.98 33.90
C THR A 242 -16.51 0.55 33.50
N VAL A 243 -15.81 -0.44 34.08
CA VAL A 243 -16.02 -1.85 33.75
C VAL A 243 -17.32 -2.37 34.36
N THR A 244 -17.65 -1.97 35.59
CA THR A 244 -18.84 -2.47 36.29
C THR A 244 -20.14 -1.81 35.82
N SER A 245 -20.09 -0.63 35.20
CA SER A 245 -21.26 0.03 34.61
C SER A 245 -21.94 -0.79 33.51
N LEU A 246 -21.19 -1.69 32.85
CA LEU A 246 -21.74 -2.63 31.86
C LEU A 246 -22.79 -3.57 32.45
N GLU A 247 -22.77 -3.82 33.76
CA GLU A 247 -23.71 -4.71 34.45
C GLU A 247 -25.17 -4.24 34.25
N GLN A 248 -25.37 -2.92 34.21
CA GLN A 248 -26.68 -2.30 34.01
C GLN A 248 -27.30 -2.65 32.66
N HIS A 249 -26.44 -2.98 31.69
CA HIS A 249 -26.83 -3.32 30.33
C HIS A 249 -26.84 -4.84 30.09
N MET A 250 -26.49 -5.66 31.10
CA MET A 250 -26.43 -7.12 30.99
C MET A 250 -27.80 -7.79 31.08
N ARG A 251 -28.25 -8.34 29.94
CA ARG A 251 -29.38 -9.27 29.90
C ARG A 251 -28.94 -10.72 30.13
N ARG A 252 -27.76 -11.10 29.62
CA ARG A 252 -27.12 -12.42 29.79
C ARG A 252 -25.60 -12.27 29.69
N PRO A 253 -24.84 -12.46 30.78
CA PRO A 253 -23.40 -12.27 30.73
C PRO A 253 -22.73 -13.41 29.95
N ASP A 254 -21.82 -13.06 29.06
CA ASP A 254 -20.81 -14.00 28.56
C ASP A 254 -19.86 -14.35 29.71
N HIS A 255 -19.45 -15.61 29.84
CA HIS A 255 -18.62 -16.05 30.96
C HIS A 255 -17.29 -15.28 31.07
N HIS A 256 -16.68 -14.91 29.94
CA HIS A 256 -15.43 -14.16 29.96
C HIS A 256 -15.64 -12.73 30.41
N LEU A 257 -16.77 -12.11 30.03
CA LEU A 257 -17.11 -10.73 30.42
C LEU A 257 -17.62 -10.65 31.87
N GLU A 258 -18.37 -11.66 32.34
CA GLU A 258 -18.88 -11.75 33.71
C GLU A 258 -17.76 -11.60 34.74
N ASN A 259 -16.60 -12.21 34.45
CA ASN A 259 -15.41 -12.14 35.31
C ASN A 259 -14.93 -10.72 35.58
N TYR A 260 -15.19 -9.77 34.68
CA TYR A 260 -14.82 -8.37 34.85
C TYR A 260 -15.95 -7.56 35.47
N VAL A 261 -17.16 -7.69 34.92
CA VAL A 261 -18.28 -6.81 35.23
C VAL A 261 -18.91 -7.12 36.59
N SER A 262 -18.80 -8.36 37.08
CA SER A 262 -19.28 -8.74 38.42
C SER A 262 -18.38 -8.24 39.55
N ALA A 263 -17.28 -7.53 39.25
CA ALA A 263 -16.34 -7.06 40.26
C ALA A 263 -17.02 -6.04 41.18
N ARG A 264 -16.77 -6.14 42.48
CA ARG A 264 -17.23 -5.16 43.48
C ARG A 264 -16.09 -4.34 44.08
N THR A 265 -14.86 -4.85 43.94
CA THR A 265 -13.65 -4.18 44.41
C THR A 265 -12.56 -4.28 43.36
N TRP A 266 -11.60 -3.37 43.46
CA TRP A 266 -10.44 -3.37 42.58
C TRP A 266 -9.61 -4.65 42.71
N GLU A 267 -9.42 -5.19 43.92
CA GLU A 267 -8.63 -6.39 44.18
C GLU A 267 -9.21 -7.60 43.46
N TYR A 268 -10.54 -7.70 43.41
CA TYR A 268 -11.22 -8.74 42.65
C TYR A 268 -10.91 -8.62 41.16
N LEU A 269 -11.02 -7.41 40.60
CA LEU A 269 -10.73 -7.14 39.19
C LEU A 269 -9.25 -7.41 38.85
N ALA A 270 -8.33 -6.94 39.68
CA ALA A 270 -6.89 -7.17 39.57
C ALA A 270 -6.51 -8.65 39.65
N ARG A 271 -7.21 -9.45 40.49
CA ARG A 271 -7.05 -10.90 40.53
C ARG A 271 -7.56 -11.55 39.23
N ARG A 272 -8.73 -11.14 38.74
CA ARG A 272 -9.33 -11.70 37.52
C ARG A 272 -8.47 -11.46 36.29
N VAL A 273 -7.90 -10.26 36.15
CA VAL A 273 -6.99 -9.92 35.05
C VAL A 273 -5.76 -10.82 35.05
N ARG A 274 -5.11 -11.00 36.21
CA ARG A 274 -3.98 -11.92 36.31
C ARG A 274 -4.33 -13.37 35.96
N SER A 275 -5.45 -13.86 36.48
CA SER A 275 -5.82 -15.27 36.32
C SER A 275 -6.40 -15.61 34.94
N TYR A 276 -7.12 -14.67 34.31
CA TYR A 276 -7.96 -14.96 33.13
C TYR A 276 -7.58 -14.20 31.86
N SER A 277 -6.74 -13.15 31.91
CA SER A 277 -6.45 -12.35 30.71
C SER A 277 -5.68 -13.08 29.61
N THR A 278 -5.14 -14.26 29.87
CA THR A 278 -4.48 -15.14 28.89
C THR A 278 -4.96 -16.59 28.98
N LEU A 279 -5.97 -16.86 29.82
CA LEU A 279 -6.56 -18.19 29.92
C LEU A 279 -7.27 -18.48 28.59
N ASP A 280 -7.07 -19.68 28.06
CA ASP A 280 -7.59 -20.17 26.77
C ASP A 280 -6.90 -19.67 25.49
N THR A 281 -6.01 -18.67 25.57
CA THR A 281 -5.17 -18.28 24.43
C THR A 281 -3.81 -18.96 24.54
N SER A 282 -3.60 -20.07 23.83
CA SER A 282 -2.29 -20.76 23.79
C SER A 282 -1.16 -19.93 23.20
N LEU A 283 -1.46 -18.73 22.70
CA LEU A 283 -0.56 -17.88 21.92
C LEU A 283 0.08 -16.75 22.74
N ASP A 284 -0.41 -16.44 23.94
CA ASP A 284 0.11 -15.34 24.75
C ASP A 284 0.15 -15.68 26.24
N GLU A 285 1.15 -15.18 26.96
CA GLU A 285 1.38 -15.44 28.39
C GLU A 285 1.42 -14.11 29.16
N MET A 286 0.97 -14.08 30.42
CA MET A 286 1.17 -12.90 31.27
C MET A 286 2.60 -12.90 31.82
N ILE A 287 3.30 -11.78 31.70
CA ILE A 287 4.67 -11.60 32.22
C ILE A 287 4.66 -10.56 33.33
N HIS A 288 5.29 -10.87 34.46
CA HIS A 288 5.58 -9.92 35.54
C HIS A 288 7.09 -9.66 35.58
N VAL A 289 7.46 -8.42 35.29
CA VAL A 289 8.85 -7.98 35.18
C VAL A 289 9.36 -7.48 36.53
N HIS A 290 10.50 -8.00 36.95
CA HIS A 290 11.13 -7.75 38.26
C HIS A 290 12.57 -7.26 38.10
N ASP A 291 12.88 -6.13 38.71
CA ASP A 291 14.26 -5.65 38.86
C ASP A 291 14.99 -6.43 39.96
N ALA A 292 16.09 -7.10 39.59
CA ALA A 292 16.89 -7.93 40.49
C ALA A 292 17.41 -7.19 41.73
N SER A 293 17.61 -5.86 41.64
CA SER A 293 18.06 -5.04 42.76
C SER A 293 16.97 -4.77 43.79
N ARG A 294 15.70 -4.93 43.41
CA ARG A 294 14.51 -4.59 44.21
C ARG A 294 13.67 -5.81 44.57
N THR A 295 14.03 -6.99 44.09
CA THR A 295 13.31 -8.22 44.40
C THR A 295 13.88 -8.84 45.68
N PRO A 296 13.17 -8.74 46.82
CA PRO A 296 13.54 -9.49 48.01
C PRO A 296 13.21 -10.98 47.80
N GLY A 297 14.20 -11.85 48.01
CA GLY A 297 14.02 -13.30 48.23
C GLY A 297 12.95 -14.00 47.38
N ASP A 298 12.11 -14.79 48.05
CA ASP A 298 11.06 -15.59 47.40
C ASP A 298 9.98 -14.70 46.78
N LEU A 299 9.92 -14.70 45.45
CA LEU A 299 8.91 -13.99 44.69
C LEU A 299 7.52 -14.62 44.91
N PRO A 300 6.47 -13.81 45.13
CA PRO A 300 5.11 -14.32 45.20
C PRO A 300 4.74 -14.94 43.85
N THR A 301 4.49 -16.25 43.84
CA THR A 301 4.04 -16.97 42.65
C THR A 301 2.56 -16.69 42.39
N PHE A 302 2.25 -16.06 41.27
CA PHE A 302 0.87 -15.94 40.81
C PHE A 302 0.54 -17.04 39.79
N PRO A 303 -0.64 -17.67 39.89
CA PRO A 303 -1.04 -18.64 38.87
C PRO A 303 -1.16 -17.94 37.52
N ASN A 304 -0.67 -18.60 36.46
CA ASN A 304 -0.73 -18.13 35.07
C ASN A 304 0.08 -16.85 34.77
N VAL A 305 1.02 -16.47 35.63
CA VAL A 305 1.93 -15.34 35.39
C VAL A 305 3.37 -15.83 35.45
N ARG A 306 4.12 -15.61 34.37
CA ARG A 306 5.56 -15.90 34.33
C ARG A 306 6.33 -14.70 34.87
N HIS A 307 7.20 -14.95 35.82
CA HIS A 307 8.10 -13.92 36.35
C HIS A 307 9.40 -13.89 35.52
N ILE A 308 9.86 -12.68 35.20
CA ILE A 308 11.20 -12.46 34.66
C ILE A 308 11.94 -11.47 35.55
N VAL A 309 13.18 -11.79 35.89
CA VAL A 309 14.05 -10.99 36.74
C VAL A 309 15.21 -10.49 35.88
N TYR A 310 15.33 -9.18 35.76
CA TYR A 310 16.36 -8.51 34.95
C TYR A 310 17.29 -7.67 35.83
N ASN A 311 18.55 -7.57 35.43
CA ASN A 311 19.53 -6.65 36.05
C ASN A 311 19.60 -5.33 35.28
N THR A 312 19.49 -5.40 33.94
CA THR A 312 19.39 -4.23 33.06
C THR A 312 18.20 -4.39 32.13
N ILE A 313 17.63 -3.26 31.68
CA ILE A 313 16.43 -3.27 30.83
C ILE A 313 16.68 -3.98 29.50
N ASP A 314 17.92 -3.96 29.01
CA ASP A 314 18.35 -4.63 27.79
C ASP A 314 18.31 -6.17 27.88
N GLU A 315 18.21 -6.75 29.08
CA GLU A 315 18.05 -8.19 29.27
C GLU A 315 16.61 -8.66 29.00
N ILE A 316 15.61 -7.78 29.13
CA ILE A 316 14.18 -8.12 29.02
C ILE A 316 13.85 -8.80 27.67
N PRO A 317 14.28 -8.30 26.49
CA PRO A 317 14.04 -8.97 25.21
C PRO A 317 14.52 -10.43 25.21
N ILE A 318 15.73 -10.68 25.73
CA ILE A 318 16.34 -12.01 25.77
C ILE A 318 15.55 -12.93 26.72
N LEU A 319 15.11 -12.43 27.86
CA LEU A 319 14.29 -13.16 28.84
C LEU A 319 12.89 -13.50 28.29
N LEU A 320 12.33 -12.65 27.44
CA LEU A 320 11.05 -12.91 26.77
C LEU A 320 11.17 -14.06 25.76
N ASP A 321 12.27 -14.12 25.01
CA ASP A 321 12.51 -15.13 23.97
C ASP A 321 12.97 -16.49 24.53
N SER A 322 13.90 -16.48 25.49
CA SER A 322 14.57 -17.69 26.02
C SER A 322 13.71 -18.53 26.98
N ARG A 323 12.53 -18.03 27.35
CA ARG A 323 11.67 -18.59 28.42
C ARG A 323 12.36 -18.69 29.80
N LEU A 324 13.53 -18.08 29.97
CA LEU A 324 14.26 -18.05 31.24
C LEU A 324 13.59 -17.11 32.23
N THR A 325 13.71 -17.42 33.52
CA THR A 325 13.28 -16.54 34.62
C THR A 325 14.32 -15.47 34.91
N SER A 326 15.61 -15.78 34.82
CA SER A 326 16.70 -14.83 34.97
C SER A 326 17.88 -15.26 34.10
N LEU A 327 18.70 -14.29 33.68
CA LEU A 327 19.99 -14.60 33.08
C LEU A 327 20.97 -14.93 34.22
N PRO A 328 21.87 -15.92 34.01
CA PRO A 328 22.90 -16.21 34.99
C PRO A 328 23.71 -14.94 35.23
N LYS A 329 23.72 -14.46 36.49
CA LYS A 329 24.60 -13.35 36.89
C LYS A 329 26.01 -13.74 36.48
N THR A 330 26.56 -13.06 35.47
CA THR A 330 27.98 -13.13 35.15
C THR A 330 28.73 -12.50 36.31
N THR A 331 28.91 -13.28 37.37
CA THR A 331 29.79 -12.95 38.47
C THR A 331 31.19 -13.09 37.88
N LEU A 332 31.70 -11.97 37.36
CA LEU A 332 33.13 -11.83 37.12
C LEU A 332 33.81 -12.20 38.43
N ARG A 333 34.43 -13.38 38.42
CA ARG A 333 35.23 -13.90 39.52
C ARG A 333 36.26 -12.83 39.88
N ALA A 334 36.23 -12.33 41.11
CA ALA A 334 37.21 -11.33 41.56
C ALA A 334 38.66 -11.89 41.54
N ASP A 335 38.79 -13.22 41.53
CA ASP A 335 40.02 -13.99 41.36
C ASP A 335 40.36 -14.29 39.88
N ALA A 336 39.53 -13.90 38.91
CA ALA A 336 39.87 -14.06 37.51
C ALA A 336 41.03 -13.14 37.15
N THR A 337 42.16 -13.75 36.77
CA THR A 337 43.33 -13.03 36.27
C THR A 337 42.89 -12.05 35.17
N PRO A 338 43.33 -10.79 35.19
CA PRO A 338 42.94 -9.79 34.21
C PRO A 338 43.08 -10.37 32.80
N PHE A 339 42.01 -10.31 32.01
CA PHE A 339 42.09 -10.68 30.61
C PHE A 339 43.00 -9.66 29.93
N VAL A 340 44.26 -10.04 29.71
CA VAL A 340 45.21 -9.28 28.91
C VAL A 340 45.07 -9.81 27.48
N PRO A 341 44.45 -9.06 26.56
CA PRO A 341 44.41 -9.45 25.15
C PRO A 341 45.83 -9.68 24.65
N THR A 342 46.06 -10.78 23.92
CA THR A 342 47.40 -11.26 23.52
C THR A 342 48.23 -10.19 22.81
N HIS A 343 47.57 -9.23 22.14
CA HIS A 343 48.19 -8.10 21.45
C HIS A 343 48.79 -7.02 22.38
N ILE A 344 48.39 -6.94 23.65
CA ILE A 344 49.00 -6.05 24.66
C ILE A 344 50.22 -6.71 25.33
N ARG A 345 50.27 -8.05 25.33
CA ARG A 345 51.37 -8.82 25.96
C ARG A 345 52.71 -8.67 25.22
N GLU A 346 52.68 -8.38 23.92
CA GLU A 346 53.90 -8.10 23.13
C GLU A 346 54.42 -6.67 23.33
N ALA A 347 53.56 -5.71 23.70
CA ALA A 347 53.97 -4.34 24.00
C ALA A 347 54.57 -4.20 25.41
N ALA A 348 54.10 -4.99 26.38
CA ALA A 348 54.56 -4.95 27.77
C ALA A 348 55.96 -5.58 27.97
N LEU A 349 56.37 -6.54 27.14
CA LEU A 349 57.72 -7.14 27.22
C LEU A 349 58.86 -6.22 26.72
N ARG A 350 58.56 -5.00 26.26
CA ARG A 350 59.56 -4.02 25.81
C ARG A 350 59.78 -2.85 26.76
N ARG A 351 59.12 -2.81 27.93
CA ARG A 351 59.09 -1.59 28.75
C ARG A 351 59.28 -1.74 30.25
N ASP A 352 59.98 -2.79 30.71
CA ASP A 352 60.44 -2.87 32.10
C ASP A 352 61.96 -2.83 32.19
N ALA A 353 62.48 -1.59 32.24
CA ALA A 353 63.73 -1.25 32.89
C ALA A 353 63.56 0.11 33.58
N GLY A 354 63.26 0.06 34.88
CA GLY A 354 63.51 1.16 35.82
C GLY A 354 62.29 1.98 36.25
N ALA A 355 61.77 1.70 37.44
CA ALA A 355 61.82 2.60 38.59
C ALA A 355 60.88 2.11 39.71
N GLN A 356 61.48 1.68 40.83
CA GLN A 356 60.86 1.68 42.15
C GLN A 356 60.84 3.12 42.67
N ASP A 357 59.74 3.59 43.27
CA ASP A 357 59.54 3.62 44.74
C ASP A 357 58.42 4.58 45.16
N ALA A 358 57.92 4.29 46.38
CA ALA A 358 57.20 5.13 47.34
C ALA A 358 55.67 5.31 47.18
N LEU A 359 54.87 4.66 48.05
CA LEU A 359 54.25 5.18 49.31
C LEU A 359 52.95 5.98 49.03
N ASP A 360 51.86 5.98 49.78
CA ASP A 360 51.40 5.35 51.03
C ASP A 360 49.88 5.67 51.15
N GLY A 361 49.14 4.85 51.91
CA GLY A 361 47.88 5.12 52.62
C GLY A 361 46.72 5.94 52.01
N SER A 362 45.51 5.36 52.02
CA SER A 362 44.54 5.70 53.08
C SER A 362 43.33 4.77 53.10
N THR A 363 42.98 4.40 54.32
CA THR A 363 41.82 3.65 54.75
C THR A 363 40.67 4.64 55.04
N TYR A 364 39.55 4.51 54.34
CA TYR A 364 38.24 5.05 54.72
C TYR A 364 37.23 3.95 54.34
N GLY A 365 36.44 3.37 55.23
CA GLY A 365 35.66 4.01 56.28
C GLY A 365 34.20 3.68 55.95
N GLY A 366 33.70 2.58 56.50
CA GLY A 366 32.38 2.04 56.20
C GLY A 366 31.26 3.01 56.57
N MET A 367 30.29 3.13 55.67
CA MET A 367 28.99 3.72 55.97
C MET A 367 27.89 2.75 55.52
N ARG A 368 27.30 2.10 56.51
CA ARG A 368 25.98 1.46 56.45
C ARG A 368 24.96 2.55 56.10
N VAL A 369 24.34 2.46 54.93
CA VAL A 369 23.12 3.19 54.64
C VAL A 369 21.95 2.29 55.01
N GLY A 370 21.11 2.79 55.91
CA GLY A 370 19.96 2.10 56.46
C GLY A 370 18.93 1.75 55.40
N ALA A 371 18.21 0.65 55.65
CA ALA A 371 16.98 0.32 54.98
C ALA A 371 16.00 1.50 55.16
N GLY A 372 15.78 2.24 54.07
CA GLY A 372 14.67 3.18 53.98
C GLY A 372 13.41 2.37 53.77
N GLU A 373 12.49 2.49 54.72
CA GLU A 373 11.10 2.11 54.56
C GLU A 373 10.52 2.88 53.36
N ASP A 374 9.78 2.17 52.51
CA ASP A 374 9.03 2.72 51.39
C ASP A 374 8.04 3.78 51.92
N VAL A 375 8.44 5.04 51.82
CA VAL A 375 7.55 6.17 52.06
C VAL A 375 6.56 6.22 50.90
N ASP A 376 5.29 6.12 51.25
CA ASP A 376 4.14 6.31 50.37
C ASP A 376 4.33 7.57 49.49
N GLU A 377 4.51 7.35 48.18
CA GLU A 377 4.31 8.38 47.15
C GLU A 377 2.81 8.67 47.06
N ASP A 378 2.28 9.38 48.06
CA ASP A 378 0.94 9.93 48.02
C ASP A 378 0.98 11.44 48.24
N ASN A 379 0.23 12.15 47.40
CA ASN A 379 0.05 13.62 47.33
C ASN A 379 0.97 14.47 46.45
N ALA A 380 1.15 14.06 45.18
CA ALA A 380 1.15 15.05 44.10
C ALA A 380 -0.25 15.09 43.46
N ARG A 381 -1.23 15.65 44.19
CA ARG A 381 -2.45 16.21 43.58
C ARG A 381 -2.03 17.45 42.78
N GLU A 382 -1.31 17.25 41.69
CA GLU A 382 -1.20 18.29 40.67
C GLU A 382 -2.60 18.54 40.14
N ASP A 383 -2.97 19.81 40.14
CA ASP A 383 -4.22 20.36 39.61
C ASP A 383 -4.31 20.04 38.11
N GLN A 384 -4.77 18.83 37.78
CA GLN A 384 -4.82 18.25 36.43
C GLN A 384 -6.11 18.63 35.68
N SER A 385 -6.68 19.80 35.95
CA SER A 385 -7.70 20.40 35.09
C SER A 385 -7.08 21.14 33.88
N ARG A 386 -6.00 20.60 33.30
CA ARG A 386 -5.50 21.14 32.02
C ARG A 386 -6.57 20.91 30.96
N ASN A 387 -7.11 22.01 30.47
CA ASN A 387 -8.15 22.02 29.46
C ASN A 387 -7.62 21.35 28.18
N PHE A 388 -8.43 20.49 27.55
CA PHE A 388 -8.08 19.74 26.33
C PHE A 388 -7.47 20.65 25.24
N ASP A 389 -8.02 21.85 25.12
CA ASP A 389 -7.62 22.86 24.15
C ASP A 389 -6.21 23.41 24.40
N ASP A 390 -5.75 23.48 25.64
CA ASP A 390 -4.43 24.01 25.99
C ASP A 390 -3.30 23.02 25.63
N ALA A 391 -3.53 21.73 25.91
CA ALA A 391 -2.59 20.69 25.52
C ALA A 391 -2.50 20.51 24.00
N ALA A 392 -3.59 20.78 23.28
CA ALA A 392 -3.63 20.77 21.82
C ALA A 392 -2.76 21.86 21.20
N LEU A 393 -2.83 23.08 21.73
CA LEU A 393 -2.13 24.26 21.21
C LEU A 393 -0.61 24.13 21.38
N VAL A 394 -0.15 23.69 22.56
CA VAL A 394 1.29 23.54 22.85
C VAL A 394 1.96 22.55 21.89
N LEU A 395 1.25 21.49 21.51
CA LEU A 395 1.76 20.46 20.61
C LEU A 395 1.85 20.93 19.16
N SER A 396 0.85 21.67 18.69
CA SER A 396 0.79 22.18 17.31
C SER A 396 1.93 23.19 17.00
N ALA A 397 2.38 23.95 17.99
CA ALA A 397 3.54 24.84 17.84
C ALA A 397 4.88 24.09 17.66
N GLU A 398 5.06 22.90 18.27
CA GLU A 398 6.25 22.08 18.10
C GLU A 398 6.30 21.39 16.71
N ASP A 399 5.15 21.20 16.06
CA ASP A 399 5.06 20.55 14.75
C ASP A 399 5.66 21.39 13.62
N ALA A 400 5.55 22.72 13.68
CA ALA A 400 6.05 23.60 12.61
C ALA A 400 7.56 23.44 12.32
N ILE A 401 8.33 22.83 13.23
CA ILE A 401 9.77 22.63 13.13
C ILE A 401 10.13 21.21 12.63
N ALA A 402 9.33 20.19 12.93
CA ALA A 402 9.55 18.81 12.49
C ALA A 402 8.85 18.48 11.16
N ASP A 403 7.80 19.24 10.82
CA ASP A 403 6.95 19.11 9.63
C ASP A 403 7.56 19.79 8.39
N ALA A 404 8.87 20.06 8.42
CA ALA A 404 9.65 20.46 7.25
C ALA A 404 9.60 19.30 6.24
N SER A 405 8.58 19.35 5.39
CA SER A 405 8.40 18.45 4.26
C SER A 405 9.77 18.22 3.64
N THR A 406 10.28 16.99 3.70
CA THR A 406 11.43 16.60 2.90
C THR A 406 10.98 16.73 1.47
N GLN A 407 11.04 17.93 0.89
CA GLN A 407 10.76 18.12 -0.52
C GLN A 407 11.66 17.15 -1.29
N PRO A 408 11.17 16.57 -2.40
CA PRO A 408 12.00 15.72 -3.22
C PRO A 408 13.32 16.42 -3.53
N THR A 409 14.43 15.74 -3.28
CA THR A 409 15.77 16.27 -3.58
C THR A 409 15.88 16.56 -5.08
N GLU A 410 16.79 17.44 -5.46
CA GLU A 410 17.01 17.75 -6.88
C GLU A 410 17.38 16.49 -7.68
N GLU A 411 18.14 15.57 -7.08
CA GLU A 411 18.46 14.26 -7.65
C GLU A 411 17.21 13.39 -7.87
N GLU A 412 16.32 13.30 -6.87
CA GLU A 412 15.04 12.58 -7.02
C GLU A 412 14.17 13.19 -8.13
N LEU A 413 14.13 14.52 -8.23
CA LEU A 413 13.40 15.21 -9.30
C LEU A 413 14.00 14.95 -10.67
N ASP A 414 15.33 14.91 -10.81
CA ASP A 414 15.97 14.58 -12.08
C ASP A 414 15.73 13.12 -12.48
N ALA A 415 15.88 12.19 -11.54
CA ALA A 415 15.55 10.77 -11.74
C ALA A 415 14.09 10.58 -12.17
N ALA A 416 13.15 11.26 -11.50
CA ALA A 416 11.73 11.24 -11.86
C ALA A 416 11.48 11.79 -13.27
N ARG A 417 12.18 12.86 -13.68
CA ARG A 417 12.11 13.38 -15.06
C ARG A 417 12.64 12.37 -16.08
N ILE A 418 13.73 11.68 -15.77
CA ILE A 418 14.29 10.62 -16.64
C ILE A 418 13.28 9.47 -16.81
N LEU A 419 12.72 8.96 -15.70
CA LEU A 419 11.72 7.90 -15.71
C LEU A 419 10.46 8.32 -16.48
N LEU A 420 9.95 9.53 -16.24
CA LEU A 420 8.80 10.07 -16.94
C LEU A 420 9.06 10.19 -18.46
N ARG A 421 10.25 10.64 -18.87
CA ARG A 421 10.64 10.68 -20.29
C ARG A 421 10.68 9.28 -20.90
N ALA A 422 11.27 8.30 -20.21
CA ALA A 422 11.32 6.91 -20.67
C ALA A 422 9.91 6.30 -20.78
N TYR A 423 9.07 6.49 -19.76
CA TYR A 423 7.69 6.02 -19.76
C TYR A 423 6.86 6.66 -20.87
N ARG A 424 6.98 7.98 -21.09
CA ARG A 424 6.30 8.67 -22.19
C ARG A 424 6.73 8.11 -23.55
N ARG A 425 8.02 7.87 -23.78
CA ARG A 425 8.53 7.23 -25.01
C ARG A 425 7.93 5.84 -25.21
N LEU A 426 7.96 5.00 -24.18
CA LEU A 426 7.39 3.65 -24.21
C LEU A 426 5.87 3.68 -24.41
N SER A 427 5.15 4.59 -23.76
CA SER A 427 3.71 4.76 -23.91
C SER A 427 3.33 5.19 -25.33
N ILE A 428 4.09 6.12 -25.93
CA ILE A 428 3.91 6.52 -27.35
C ILE A 428 4.19 5.33 -28.28
N GLN A 429 5.26 4.57 -28.05
CA GLN A 429 5.55 3.35 -28.82
C GLN A 429 4.43 2.31 -28.67
N ARG A 430 3.95 2.05 -27.45
CA ARG A 430 2.84 1.14 -27.17
C ARG A 430 1.53 1.63 -27.77
N LYS A 431 1.25 2.93 -27.80
CA LYS A 431 0.08 3.50 -28.50
C LYS A 431 0.21 3.38 -30.02
N ARG A 432 1.40 3.53 -30.58
CA ARG A 432 1.67 3.26 -32.01
C ARG A 432 1.48 1.78 -32.36
N VAL A 433 1.84 0.87 -31.45
CA VAL A 433 1.67 -0.58 -31.65
C VAL A 433 0.22 -1.03 -31.38
N ARG A 434 -0.45 -0.53 -30.33
CA ARG A 434 -1.85 -0.87 -30.01
C ARG A 434 -2.88 -0.17 -30.90
N GLY A 435 -2.62 1.07 -31.32
CA GLY A 435 -3.37 1.76 -32.38
C GLY A 435 -3.21 1.08 -33.75
N ARG A 436 -2.21 0.20 -33.88
CA ARG A 436 -2.04 -0.77 -34.96
C ARG A 436 -2.42 -2.19 -34.50
N ARG A 437 -3.65 -2.40 -34.02
CA ARG A 437 -4.31 -3.65 -34.43
C ARG A 437 -4.49 -3.52 -35.94
N MET A 438 -3.46 -3.86 -36.72
CA MET A 438 -3.55 -3.85 -38.18
C MET A 438 -4.74 -4.73 -38.51
N ASN A 439 -5.78 -4.14 -39.09
CA ASN A 439 -6.82 -4.90 -39.76
C ASN A 439 -6.10 -5.97 -40.61
N PRO A 440 -6.48 -7.26 -40.56
CA PRO A 440 -5.88 -8.31 -41.40
C PRO A 440 -5.73 -7.87 -42.87
N VAL A 441 -6.69 -7.08 -43.37
CA VAL A 441 -6.67 -6.45 -44.70
C VAL A 441 -5.48 -5.50 -44.89
N HIS A 442 -5.15 -4.67 -43.90
CA HIS A 442 -3.99 -3.77 -43.97
C HIS A 442 -2.66 -4.54 -44.00
N ALA A 443 -2.55 -5.66 -43.28
CA ALA A 443 -1.34 -6.49 -43.32
C ALA A 443 -1.16 -7.16 -44.69
N VAL A 444 -2.26 -7.59 -45.32
CA VAL A 444 -2.28 -8.08 -46.70
C VAL A 444 -1.84 -6.96 -47.67
N ARG A 445 -2.44 -5.77 -47.58
CA ARG A 445 -2.06 -4.60 -48.38
C ARG A 445 -0.56 -4.28 -48.26
N SER A 446 -0.04 -4.12 -47.04
CA SER A 446 1.38 -3.78 -46.84
C SER A 446 2.33 -4.80 -47.46
N ARG A 447 2.01 -6.10 -47.38
CA ARG A 447 2.83 -7.17 -47.95
C ARG A 447 2.82 -7.13 -49.48
N VAL A 448 1.63 -7.11 -50.08
CA VAL A 448 1.49 -7.08 -51.55
C VAL A 448 2.18 -5.84 -52.14
N PHE A 449 1.99 -4.66 -51.54
CA PHE A 449 2.66 -3.44 -52.01
C PHE A 449 4.18 -3.49 -51.84
N ALA A 450 4.69 -4.14 -50.79
CA ALA A 450 6.12 -4.36 -50.63
C ALA A 450 6.68 -5.28 -51.74
N ASP A 451 6.01 -6.39 -52.04
CA ASP A 451 6.43 -7.35 -53.07
C ASP A 451 6.51 -6.68 -54.46
N PHE A 452 5.48 -5.92 -54.84
CA PHE A 452 5.49 -5.16 -56.11
C PHE A 452 6.53 -4.03 -56.10
N GLY A 453 6.75 -3.37 -54.96
CA GLY A 453 7.80 -2.37 -54.80
C GLY A 453 9.21 -2.93 -54.97
N GLU A 454 9.45 -4.14 -54.47
CA GLU A 454 10.72 -4.85 -54.62
C GLU A 454 10.93 -5.34 -56.04
N ALA A 455 9.93 -6.03 -56.63
CA ALA A 455 9.98 -6.49 -58.01
C ALA A 455 10.22 -5.33 -59.00
N SER A 456 9.67 -4.15 -58.73
CA SER A 456 9.84 -2.99 -59.60
C SER A 456 11.29 -2.49 -59.69
N LYS A 457 12.13 -2.76 -58.69
CA LYS A 457 13.55 -2.37 -58.71
C LYS A 457 14.35 -3.18 -59.72
N ALA A 458 13.92 -4.41 -60.04
CA ALA A 458 14.59 -5.31 -60.97
C ALA A 458 14.07 -5.17 -62.42
N MET A 459 13.04 -4.37 -62.65
CA MET A 459 12.42 -4.18 -63.97
C MET A 459 12.86 -2.87 -64.62
N ASP A 460 13.04 -2.91 -65.95
CA ASP A 460 13.19 -1.70 -66.75
C ASP A 460 11.84 -1.05 -67.09
N TRP A 461 11.78 0.27 -67.12
CA TRP A 461 10.55 1.06 -67.23
C TRP A 461 10.61 2.13 -68.34
N PRO A 462 10.55 1.74 -69.62
CA PRO A 462 10.56 2.69 -70.73
C PRO A 462 9.29 3.53 -70.81
N HIS A 463 8.18 3.09 -70.19
CA HIS A 463 6.92 3.82 -70.13
C HIS A 463 6.47 4.07 -68.70
N ARG A 464 6.39 5.36 -68.34
CA ARG A 464 5.94 5.81 -67.00
C ARG A 464 4.54 5.31 -66.64
N TYR A 465 3.67 5.17 -67.62
CA TYR A 465 2.27 4.80 -67.41
C TYR A 465 2.12 3.38 -66.85
N TYR A 466 2.76 2.39 -67.46
CA TYR A 466 2.68 1.01 -66.98
C TYR A 466 3.32 0.85 -65.59
N ARG A 467 4.42 1.57 -65.32
CA ARG A 467 5.05 1.61 -63.98
C ARG A 467 4.08 2.12 -62.91
N MET A 468 3.25 3.12 -63.23
CA MET A 468 2.21 3.60 -62.31
C MET A 468 1.13 2.57 -62.04
N LEU A 469 0.71 1.80 -63.05
CA LEU A 469 -0.24 0.71 -62.85
C LEU A 469 0.37 -0.39 -61.97
N PHE A 470 1.61 -0.78 -62.27
CA PHE A 470 2.34 -1.84 -61.57
C PHE A 470 2.58 -1.54 -60.08
N LEU A 471 2.89 -0.29 -59.72
CA LEU A 471 3.12 0.11 -58.33
C LEU A 471 1.85 0.59 -57.60
N GLY A 472 0.77 0.85 -58.34
CA GLY A 472 -0.44 1.47 -57.82
C GLY A 472 -1.65 0.55 -57.87
N THR A 473 -2.18 0.32 -59.07
CA THR A 473 -3.51 -0.27 -59.27
C THR A 473 -3.51 -1.79 -59.36
N ILE A 474 -2.44 -2.40 -59.87
CA ILE A 474 -2.28 -3.87 -59.94
C ILE A 474 -2.18 -4.51 -58.54
N PRO A 475 -1.41 -3.94 -57.57
CA PRO A 475 -1.38 -4.42 -56.20
C PRO A 475 -2.77 -4.53 -55.56
N HIS A 476 -3.68 -3.57 -55.83
CA HIS A 476 -5.05 -3.62 -55.34
C HIS A 476 -5.85 -4.82 -55.91
N ALA A 477 -5.66 -5.17 -57.18
CA ALA A 477 -6.26 -6.37 -57.76
C ALA A 477 -5.77 -7.66 -57.09
N ILE A 478 -4.48 -7.72 -56.74
CA ILE A 478 -3.89 -8.86 -56.00
C ILE A 478 -4.39 -8.91 -54.55
N VAL A 479 -4.50 -7.77 -53.87
CA VAL A 479 -5.10 -7.70 -52.53
C VAL A 479 -6.52 -8.24 -52.55
N CYS A 480 -7.34 -7.80 -53.51
CA CYS A 480 -8.70 -8.31 -53.73
C CYS A 480 -8.67 -9.85 -53.86
N LEU A 481 -7.86 -10.39 -54.79
CA LEU A 481 -7.76 -11.84 -54.97
C LEU A 481 -7.29 -12.60 -53.72
N GLN A 482 -6.38 -12.05 -52.91
CA GLN A 482 -5.95 -12.68 -51.66
C GLN A 482 -7.10 -12.74 -50.63
N LEU A 483 -7.88 -11.66 -50.51
CA LEU A 483 -9.06 -11.63 -49.64
C LEU A 483 -10.16 -12.59 -50.12
N LEU A 484 -10.42 -12.65 -51.43
CA LEU A 484 -11.35 -13.63 -52.01
C LEU A 484 -10.90 -15.07 -51.72
N ARG A 485 -9.60 -15.34 -51.84
CA ARG A 485 -9.03 -16.66 -51.58
C ARG A 485 -9.27 -17.09 -50.15
N ASP A 486 -8.98 -16.22 -49.19
CA ASP A 486 -9.17 -16.50 -47.77
C ASP A 486 -10.66 -16.71 -47.44
N HIS A 487 -11.56 -15.91 -48.03
CA HIS A 487 -13.00 -16.10 -47.92
C HIS A 487 -13.45 -17.48 -48.45
N LEU A 488 -12.99 -17.87 -49.65
CA LEU A 488 -13.30 -19.16 -50.24
C LEU A 488 -12.77 -20.34 -49.43
N PHE A 489 -11.57 -20.23 -48.85
CA PHE A 489 -11.03 -21.27 -47.97
C PHE A 489 -11.88 -21.44 -46.71
N ASN A 490 -12.35 -20.33 -46.12
CA ASN A 490 -13.26 -20.36 -44.97
C ASN A 490 -14.63 -20.95 -45.35
N ALA A 491 -15.15 -20.61 -46.53
CA ALA A 491 -16.38 -21.21 -47.06
C ALA A 491 -16.23 -22.71 -47.32
N LYS A 492 -15.10 -23.15 -47.88
CA LYS A 492 -14.75 -24.57 -48.10
C LYS A 492 -14.66 -25.33 -46.77
N PHE A 493 -13.99 -24.74 -45.78
CA PHE A 493 -13.86 -25.34 -44.45
C PHE A 493 -15.23 -25.52 -43.78
N SER A 494 -16.08 -24.48 -43.86
CA SER A 494 -17.45 -24.54 -43.36
C SER A 494 -18.30 -25.58 -44.08
N ALA A 495 -18.22 -25.65 -45.42
CA ALA A 495 -18.91 -26.66 -46.22
C ALA A 495 -18.44 -28.09 -45.87
N ARG A 496 -17.15 -28.30 -45.63
CA ARG A 496 -16.60 -29.59 -45.20
C ARG A 496 -17.14 -30.01 -43.83
N LYS A 497 -17.28 -29.08 -42.89
CA LYS A 497 -17.89 -29.33 -41.57
C LYS A 497 -19.35 -29.74 -41.69
N ILE A 498 -20.10 -29.08 -42.58
CA ILE A 498 -21.50 -29.43 -42.85
C ILE A 498 -21.58 -30.81 -43.51
N LEU A 499 -20.70 -31.12 -44.47
CA LEU A 499 -20.66 -32.41 -45.16
C LEU A 499 -20.46 -33.58 -44.18
N THR A 500 -19.64 -33.40 -43.13
CA THR A 500 -19.44 -34.44 -42.11
C THR A 500 -20.67 -34.69 -41.23
N GLN A 501 -21.67 -33.82 -41.26
CA GLN A 501 -22.86 -33.87 -40.40
C GLN A 501 -24.17 -34.15 -41.16
N ALA A 502 -24.16 -34.07 -42.50
CA ALA A 502 -25.35 -34.15 -43.33
C ALA A 502 -25.84 -35.59 -43.57
N ILE A 503 -27.17 -35.79 -43.66
CA ILE A 503 -27.84 -37.08 -43.93
C ILE A 503 -28.46 -37.07 -45.33
N HIS A 504 -28.18 -38.11 -46.11
CA HIS A 504 -28.56 -38.44 -47.50
C HIS A 504 -28.96 -37.31 -48.48
N HIS A 505 -30.02 -36.52 -48.27
CA HIS A 505 -30.44 -35.49 -49.24
C HIS A 505 -29.53 -34.23 -49.23
N ASP A 506 -29.02 -33.85 -48.06
CA ASP A 506 -28.16 -32.67 -47.93
C ASP A 506 -26.73 -32.91 -48.47
N LEU A 507 -26.33 -34.17 -48.64
CA LEU A 507 -25.00 -34.54 -49.11
C LEU A 507 -24.76 -34.08 -50.55
N GLU A 508 -25.73 -34.29 -51.45
CA GLU A 508 -25.59 -33.91 -52.86
C GLU A 508 -25.48 -32.38 -53.02
N MET A 509 -26.31 -31.62 -52.30
CA MET A 509 -26.27 -30.15 -52.32
C MET A 509 -24.95 -29.60 -51.77
N VAL A 510 -24.47 -30.14 -50.63
CA VAL A 510 -23.21 -29.69 -50.02
C VAL A 510 -22.01 -30.08 -50.91
N GLN A 511 -22.05 -31.25 -51.55
CA GLN A 511 -21.01 -31.70 -52.48
C GLN A 511 -20.98 -30.86 -53.77
N ALA A 512 -22.14 -30.50 -54.33
CA ALA A 512 -22.24 -29.59 -55.47
C ALA A 512 -21.65 -28.21 -55.12
N ARG A 513 -22.04 -27.65 -53.96
CA ARG A 513 -21.51 -26.37 -53.46
C ARG A 513 -19.99 -26.44 -53.20
N MET A 514 -19.49 -27.54 -52.65
CA MET A 514 -18.06 -27.74 -52.43
C MET A 514 -17.29 -27.80 -53.76
N THR A 515 -17.86 -28.45 -54.77
CA THR A 515 -17.28 -28.51 -56.12
C THR A 515 -17.20 -27.11 -56.75
N GLU A 516 -18.26 -26.31 -56.61
CA GLU A 516 -18.27 -24.91 -57.06
C GLU A 516 -17.20 -24.08 -56.34
N ILE A 517 -17.10 -24.18 -55.00
CA ILE A 517 -16.09 -23.46 -54.22
C ILE A 517 -14.67 -23.84 -54.67
N VAL A 518 -14.42 -25.12 -54.97
CA VAL A 518 -13.11 -25.58 -55.48
C VAL A 518 -12.82 -25.02 -56.87
N ALA A 519 -13.82 -24.92 -57.75
CA ALA A 519 -13.66 -24.27 -59.05
C ALA A 519 -13.30 -22.79 -58.90
N LEU A 520 -14.01 -22.06 -58.02
CA LEU A 520 -13.72 -20.65 -57.73
C LEU A 520 -12.32 -20.44 -57.14
N ILE A 521 -11.84 -21.33 -56.26
CA ILE A 521 -10.46 -21.26 -55.74
C ILE A 521 -9.43 -21.41 -56.86
N LYS A 522 -9.68 -22.31 -57.83
CA LYS A 522 -8.80 -22.47 -58.99
C LYS A 522 -8.80 -21.23 -59.88
N ASP A 523 -9.95 -20.59 -60.07
CA ASP A 523 -10.06 -19.35 -60.83
C ASP A 523 -9.31 -18.19 -60.15
N VAL A 524 -9.46 -18.04 -58.82
CA VAL A 524 -8.70 -17.06 -58.03
C VAL A 524 -7.20 -17.31 -58.17
N GLN A 525 -6.75 -18.57 -58.04
CA GLN A 525 -5.34 -18.92 -58.13
C GLN A 525 -4.78 -18.64 -59.54
N ARG A 526 -5.52 -19.00 -60.59
CA ARG A 526 -5.15 -18.71 -61.99
C ARG A 526 -4.96 -17.20 -62.21
N LEU A 527 -5.87 -16.37 -61.70
CA LEU A 527 -5.79 -14.91 -61.83
C LEU A 527 -4.65 -14.33 -60.98
N GLN A 528 -4.39 -14.88 -59.79
CA GLN A 528 -3.22 -14.52 -58.99
C GLN A 528 -1.92 -14.81 -59.73
N ASP A 529 -1.82 -15.98 -60.37
CA ASP A 529 -0.62 -16.37 -61.11
C ASP A 529 -0.41 -15.56 -62.41
N ALA A 530 -1.50 -15.05 -63.00
CA ALA A 530 -1.45 -14.16 -64.16
C ALA A 530 -1.06 -12.70 -63.79
N LEU A 531 -1.43 -12.25 -62.58
CA LEU A 531 -1.26 -10.86 -62.13
C LEU A 531 -0.15 -10.66 -61.09
N LYS A 532 0.51 -11.74 -60.63
CA LYS A 532 1.58 -11.65 -59.63
C LYS A 532 2.77 -10.85 -60.16
N HIS A 533 3.53 -10.26 -59.25
CA HIS A 533 4.60 -9.31 -59.57
C HIS A 533 5.69 -9.85 -60.52
N ASP A 534 5.90 -11.17 -60.61
CA ASP A 534 6.87 -11.84 -61.48
C ASP A 534 6.26 -12.44 -62.76
N ALA A 535 4.96 -12.24 -63.01
CA ALA A 535 4.26 -12.77 -64.18
C ALA A 535 4.82 -12.19 -65.50
N ASP A 536 4.88 -13.04 -66.54
CA ASP A 536 5.38 -12.65 -67.86
C ASP A 536 4.54 -11.53 -68.51
N LEU A 537 3.26 -11.40 -68.11
CA LEU A 537 2.39 -10.28 -68.46
C LEU A 537 3.08 -8.92 -68.24
N HIS A 538 3.78 -8.76 -67.11
CA HIS A 538 4.43 -7.51 -66.75
C HIS A 538 5.74 -7.27 -67.51
N LYS A 539 6.40 -8.35 -67.95
CA LYS A 539 7.57 -8.26 -68.83
C LYS A 539 7.17 -7.84 -70.24
N ARG A 540 6.07 -8.41 -70.77
CA ARG A 540 5.49 -8.04 -72.07
C ARG A 540 4.79 -6.69 -72.05
N ARG A 541 4.32 -6.26 -70.87
CA ARG A 541 3.58 -5.01 -70.63
C ARG A 541 2.29 -4.91 -71.44
N ASP A 542 1.61 -6.04 -71.61
CA ASP A 542 0.36 -6.12 -72.36
C ASP A 542 -0.79 -5.52 -71.54
N ILE A 543 -1.27 -4.35 -71.97
CA ILE A 543 -2.33 -3.60 -71.28
C ILE A 543 -3.70 -4.24 -71.54
N GLU A 544 -3.91 -4.82 -72.72
CA GLU A 544 -5.21 -5.42 -73.07
C GLU A 544 -5.40 -6.76 -72.34
N GLU A 545 -4.33 -7.56 -72.23
CA GLU A 545 -4.31 -8.77 -71.40
C GLU A 545 -4.50 -8.43 -69.91
N LEU A 546 -3.92 -7.32 -69.43
CA LEU A 546 -4.12 -6.82 -68.08
C LEU A 546 -5.56 -6.37 -67.82
N LYS A 547 -6.17 -5.61 -68.74
CA LYS A 547 -7.58 -5.20 -68.64
C LYS A 547 -8.50 -6.41 -68.59
N LYS A 548 -8.30 -7.39 -69.47
CA LYS A 548 -9.07 -8.63 -69.49
C LYS A 548 -8.99 -9.35 -68.15
N SER A 549 -7.78 -9.49 -67.60
CA SER A 549 -7.56 -10.13 -66.31
C SER A 549 -8.28 -9.41 -65.17
N VAL A 550 -8.29 -8.07 -65.14
CA VAL A 550 -8.98 -7.29 -64.10
C VAL A 550 -10.52 -7.33 -64.25
N VAL A 551 -11.03 -7.42 -65.48
CA VAL A 551 -12.46 -7.67 -65.73
C VAL A 551 -12.86 -9.04 -65.18
N GLU A 552 -12.07 -10.09 -65.44
CA GLU A 552 -12.31 -11.43 -64.87
C GLU A 552 -12.28 -11.42 -63.33
N VAL A 553 -11.37 -10.62 -62.70
CA VAL A 553 -11.36 -10.43 -61.24
C VAL A 553 -12.66 -9.80 -60.75
N LYS A 554 -13.21 -8.81 -61.47
CA LYS A 554 -14.48 -8.16 -61.11
C LYS A 554 -15.66 -9.11 -61.22
N GLU A 555 -15.76 -9.88 -62.31
CA GLU A 555 -16.81 -10.87 -62.50
C GLU A 555 -16.76 -11.94 -61.40
N LEU A 556 -15.56 -12.40 -61.04
CA LEU A 556 -15.35 -13.37 -59.97
C LEU A 556 -15.78 -12.82 -58.59
N ALA A 557 -15.43 -11.57 -58.30
CA ALA A 557 -15.82 -10.91 -57.05
C ALA A 557 -17.32 -10.62 -56.95
N GLN A 558 -17.99 -10.34 -58.07
CA GLN A 558 -19.44 -10.11 -58.11
C GLN A 558 -20.28 -11.37 -57.85
N ARG A 559 -19.70 -12.56 -58.05
CA ARG A 559 -20.35 -13.84 -57.67
C ARG A 559 -20.40 -14.06 -56.15
N MET A 560 -19.85 -13.14 -55.35
CA MET A 560 -19.77 -13.22 -53.90
C MET A 560 -20.49 -12.06 -53.21
N SER A 561 -21.02 -12.29 -52.02
CA SER A 561 -21.91 -11.36 -51.32
C SER A 561 -21.23 -10.47 -50.25
N THR A 562 -19.90 -10.49 -50.13
CA THR A 562 -19.17 -9.78 -49.06
C THR A 562 -18.46 -8.50 -49.54
N SER A 563 -18.30 -7.53 -48.63
CA SER A 563 -17.84 -6.16 -48.92
C SER A 563 -16.33 -5.92 -48.75
N ASP A 564 -15.58 -6.85 -48.17
CA ASP A 564 -14.22 -6.58 -47.64
C ASP A 564 -13.16 -6.23 -48.70
N TRP A 565 -13.40 -6.56 -49.98
CA TRP A 565 -12.48 -6.29 -51.10
C TRP A 565 -13.03 -5.29 -52.13
N GLN A 566 -14.21 -4.70 -51.89
CA GLN A 566 -14.85 -3.82 -52.86
C GLN A 566 -14.02 -2.55 -53.12
N GLU A 567 -13.44 -1.95 -52.07
CA GLU A 567 -12.60 -0.76 -52.18
C GLU A 567 -11.36 -1.02 -53.09
N ASP A 568 -10.64 -2.11 -52.84
CA ASP A 568 -9.46 -2.48 -53.64
C ASP A 568 -9.86 -2.88 -55.08
N LEU A 569 -11.01 -3.53 -55.26
CA LEU A 569 -11.53 -3.87 -56.59
C LEU A 569 -11.89 -2.63 -57.41
N GLU A 570 -12.55 -1.65 -56.81
CA GLU A 570 -12.92 -0.40 -57.48
C GLU A 570 -11.68 0.41 -57.89
N LEU A 571 -10.67 0.50 -57.01
CA LEU A 571 -9.41 1.16 -57.31
C LEU A 571 -8.67 0.49 -58.48
N ALA A 572 -8.61 -0.85 -58.49
CA ALA A 572 -8.00 -1.61 -59.58
C ALA A 572 -8.77 -1.43 -60.90
N PHE A 573 -10.10 -1.58 -60.88
CA PHE A 573 -10.94 -1.51 -62.06
C PHE A 573 -10.93 -0.11 -62.69
N LYS A 574 -11.11 0.94 -61.88
CA LYS A 574 -11.06 2.34 -62.34
C LYS A 574 -9.67 2.72 -62.86
N GLY A 575 -8.62 2.17 -62.27
CA GLY A 575 -7.24 2.47 -62.64
C GLY A 575 -6.78 1.82 -63.95
N ILE A 576 -7.33 0.65 -64.28
CA ILE A 576 -6.83 -0.21 -65.37
C ILE A 576 -7.81 -0.27 -66.54
N VAL A 577 -9.11 -0.37 -66.27
CA VAL A 577 -10.15 -0.65 -67.27
C VAL A 577 -10.86 0.62 -67.73
N GLU A 578 -11.16 1.56 -66.82
CA GLU A 578 -11.85 2.80 -67.20
C GLU A 578 -10.92 3.75 -67.97
N PRO A 579 -11.34 4.28 -69.14
CA PRO A 579 -10.56 5.26 -69.87
C PRO A 579 -10.42 6.54 -69.05
N ARG A 580 -9.18 7.01 -68.90
CA ARG A 580 -8.86 8.23 -68.14
C ARG A 580 -9.61 9.41 -68.76
N ARG A 581 -10.59 9.99 -68.04
CA ARG A 581 -11.24 11.25 -68.42
C ARG A 581 -10.14 12.32 -68.58
N GLN A 582 -10.03 12.92 -69.77
CA GLN A 582 -9.10 14.03 -69.97
C GLN A 582 -9.47 15.16 -69.00
N PRO A 583 -8.51 15.77 -68.30
CA PRO A 583 -8.81 16.87 -67.39
C PRO A 583 -9.40 18.02 -68.20
N VAL A 584 -10.65 18.37 -67.92
CA VAL A 584 -11.25 19.63 -68.39
C VAL A 584 -10.34 20.75 -67.88
N GLN A 585 -9.72 21.50 -68.80
CA GLN A 585 -8.91 22.65 -68.45
C GLN A 585 -9.77 23.63 -67.66
N LYS A 586 -9.54 23.74 -66.36
CA LYS A 586 -10.14 24.82 -65.56
C LYS A 586 -9.48 26.12 -66.00
N ILE A 587 -10.25 26.99 -66.65
CA ILE A 587 -9.90 28.40 -66.88
C ILE A 587 -9.62 29.02 -65.51
N LYS A 588 -8.46 29.68 -65.35
CA LYS A 588 -8.07 30.39 -64.13
C LYS A 588 -9.06 31.55 -63.88
N PRO A 589 -9.54 31.77 -62.65
CA PRO A 589 -10.27 32.99 -62.31
C PRO A 589 -9.33 34.21 -62.33
N GLU A 590 -9.75 35.27 -63.02
CA GLU A 590 -9.14 36.60 -62.93
C GLU A 590 -9.33 37.21 -61.54
N VAL A 591 -8.24 37.76 -61.02
CA VAL A 591 -8.20 38.54 -59.78
C VAL A 591 -8.90 39.88 -60.04
N SER A 592 -10.08 40.08 -59.45
CA SER A 592 -10.72 41.39 -59.40
C SER A 592 -10.20 42.11 -58.14
N LEU A 593 -9.29 43.05 -58.35
CA LEU A 593 -9.00 44.13 -57.41
C LEU A 593 -10.10 45.18 -57.61
N ASP A 594 -10.90 45.45 -56.59
CA ASP A 594 -11.63 46.71 -56.53
C ASP A 594 -11.56 47.25 -55.10
N ASP A 595 -10.82 48.35 -54.99
CA ASP A 595 -10.64 49.17 -53.80
C ASP A 595 -11.87 50.09 -53.66
N GLY A 596 -12.54 50.03 -52.50
CA GLY A 596 -13.66 50.91 -52.16
C GLY A 596 -13.50 51.46 -50.76
N ILE A 597 -12.81 52.59 -50.66
CA ILE A 597 -12.65 53.45 -49.49
C ILE A 597 -14.00 54.08 -49.14
N GLU A 598 -14.39 54.05 -47.86
CA GLU A 598 -15.20 55.04 -47.11
C GLU A 598 -15.48 54.45 -45.72
N ALA A 599 -15.66 55.16 -44.62
CA ALA A 599 -15.24 56.47 -44.15
C ALA A 599 -15.47 56.43 -42.64
N ASP A 600 -14.50 56.94 -41.89
CA ASP A 600 -14.50 57.15 -40.44
C ASP A 600 -15.78 57.85 -39.94
N THR A 601 -16.36 57.40 -38.81
CA THR A 601 -17.14 58.24 -37.87
C THR A 601 -17.50 57.50 -36.58
N SER A 602 -16.77 57.90 -35.52
CA SER A 602 -17.25 58.27 -34.17
C SER A 602 -18.11 57.32 -33.32
N GLY A 603 -17.66 57.09 -32.08
CA GLY A 603 -18.54 56.70 -30.98
C GLY A 603 -17.82 56.18 -29.74
N TYR A 604 -16.97 57.00 -29.13
CA TYR A 604 -16.71 56.90 -27.69
C TYR A 604 -17.91 57.52 -26.99
N ASP A 605 -18.53 56.80 -26.05
CA ASP A 605 -19.16 57.40 -24.87
C ASP A 605 -19.00 56.44 -23.69
N ASP A 606 -18.34 57.00 -22.69
CA ASP A 606 -18.21 56.59 -21.31
C ASP A 606 -19.30 57.37 -20.54
N GLU A 607 -20.02 56.73 -19.61
CA GLU A 607 -20.40 57.32 -18.30
C GLU A 607 -21.38 56.41 -17.53
N GLY A 608 -21.07 56.25 -16.23
CA GLY A 608 -21.91 55.64 -15.19
C GLY A 608 -23.11 56.50 -14.78
N PRO A 609 -23.81 56.16 -13.69
CA PRO A 609 -23.24 56.14 -12.33
C PRO A 609 -23.25 54.78 -11.62
#